data_AF-A0A2A2LYT4-F1
#
_entry.id   AF-A0A2A2LYT4-F1
#
_cell.length_a   1.000
_cell.length_b   1.000
_cell.length_c   1.000
_cell.angle_alpha   90.00
_cell.angle_beta   90.00
_cell.angle_gamma   90.00
#
_symmetry.space_group_name_H-M   'P 1'
#
loop_
_entity.id
_entity.type
_entity.pdbx_description
1 polymer ?
#
loop_
_entity_poly.entity_id
_entity_poly.type
_entity_poly.pdbx_seq_one_letter_code
_entity_poly.pdbx_strand_id
1 'polypeptide(L)'
;MNGNYHGIYATTNFGTYDFLPTDKERLKEVTELQAGFALIARTKDAMDTLKWYALCALEKECMAPKNSSIKCKFGKDMYHAEPTCHRFDQSIINLILTNKYNFTTSYYFSQYTSAFAVRRSATEKIDLTNFTNCEH
;
A
#
# COMPACT_ATOMS: atom_id res chain seq x y z
N MET A 1 -6.61 11.88 17.75
CA MET A 1 -5.80 11.34 16.64
C MET A 1 -5.50 12.52 15.71
N ASN A 2 -4.29 13.07 15.76
CA ASN A 2 -3.92 14.28 14.99
C ASN A 2 -2.92 13.91 13.88
N GLY A 3 -3.33 14.18 12.63
CA GLY A 3 -2.44 14.33 11.46
C GLY A 3 -2.25 13.10 10.55
N ASN A 4 -2.68 13.22 9.29
CA ASN A 4 -2.19 12.49 8.10
C ASN A 4 -2.74 11.10 7.73
N TYR A 5 -3.90 10.68 8.23
CA TYR A 5 -4.59 9.52 7.65
C TYR A 5 -5.60 9.96 6.59
N HIS A 6 -5.59 9.29 5.45
CA HIS A 6 -6.55 9.45 4.36
C HIS A 6 -6.96 8.08 3.83
N GLY A 7 -8.12 8.02 3.18
CA GLY A 7 -8.63 6.77 2.61
C GLY A 7 -7.90 6.37 1.33
N ILE A 8 -7.94 5.09 0.99
CA ILE A 8 -7.41 4.56 -0.29
C ILE A 8 -8.10 5.26 -1.46
N TYR A 9 -9.43 5.44 -1.36
CA TYR A 9 -10.26 6.10 -2.37
C TYR A 9 -9.70 7.47 -2.76
N ALA A 10 -9.57 8.37 -1.77
CA ALA A 10 -9.17 9.76 -1.98
C ALA A 10 -7.74 9.93 -2.54
N THR A 11 -6.94 8.86 -2.54
CA THR A 11 -5.55 8.87 -3.02
C THR A 11 -5.25 7.97 -4.22
N THR A 12 -6.28 7.39 -4.83
CA THR A 12 -6.12 6.52 -5.99
C THR A 12 -6.76 7.18 -7.21
N ASN A 13 -5.97 7.44 -8.26
CA ASN A 13 -6.47 8.02 -9.50
C ASN A 13 -7.50 7.07 -10.13
N PHE A 14 -8.61 7.61 -10.63
CA PHE A 14 -9.67 6.81 -11.23
C PHE A 14 -9.23 5.92 -12.38
N GLY A 15 -8.23 6.31 -13.16
CA GLY A 15 -7.69 5.48 -14.24
C GLY A 15 -7.08 4.16 -13.74
N THR A 16 -6.63 4.09 -12.48
CA THR A 16 -6.13 2.84 -11.89
C THR A 16 -7.25 1.80 -11.77
N TYR A 17 -8.50 2.22 -11.55
CA TYR A 17 -9.62 1.29 -11.38
C TYR A 17 -10.03 0.57 -12.68
N ASP A 18 -9.57 1.05 -13.84
CA ASP A 18 -9.75 0.37 -15.12
C ASP A 18 -8.88 -0.89 -15.23
N PHE A 19 -7.76 -0.94 -14.50
CA PHE A 19 -6.83 -2.07 -14.45
C PHE A 19 -7.01 -2.94 -13.20
N LEU A 20 -7.36 -2.32 -12.07
CA LEU A 20 -7.60 -2.98 -10.79
C LEU A 20 -9.02 -2.64 -10.30
N PRO A 21 -10.06 -3.33 -10.82
CA PRO A 21 -11.44 -3.09 -10.43
C PRO A 21 -11.68 -3.31 -8.94
N THR A 22 -12.58 -2.53 -8.35
CA THR A 22 -12.86 -2.53 -6.91
C THR A 22 -14.25 -1.97 -6.61
N ASP A 23 -14.72 -2.18 -5.38
CA ASP A 23 -15.88 -1.48 -4.83
C ASP A 23 -15.45 -0.14 -4.24
N LYS A 24 -15.66 0.93 -5.01
CA LYS A 24 -15.21 2.28 -4.65
C LYS A 24 -15.91 2.84 -3.42
N GLU A 25 -17.15 2.44 -3.14
CA GLU A 25 -17.85 2.91 -1.94
C GLU A 25 -17.23 2.29 -0.70
N ARG A 26 -16.87 1.00 -0.75
CA ARG A 26 -16.17 0.35 0.36
C ARG A 26 -14.75 0.88 0.56
N LEU A 27 -14.08 1.37 -0.50
CA LEU A 27 -12.75 2.00 -0.35
C LEU A 27 -12.78 3.30 0.46
N LYS A 28 -13.93 3.99 0.52
CA LYS A 28 -14.09 5.20 1.33
C LYS A 28 -14.04 4.90 2.83
N GLU A 29 -14.14 3.64 3.23
CA GLU A 29 -14.06 3.22 4.65
C GLU A 29 -12.68 2.67 5.06
N VAL A 30 -11.72 2.60 4.12
CA VAL A 30 -10.42 1.94 4.36
C VAL A 30 -9.28 2.95 4.31
N THR A 31 -8.47 2.97 5.38
CA THR A 31 -7.27 3.80 5.47
C THR A 31 -6.18 3.33 4.52
N GLU A 32 -5.53 4.28 3.85
CA GLU A 32 -4.34 4.04 3.05
C GLU A 32 -3.10 3.83 3.96
N LEU A 33 -2.46 2.66 3.84
CA LEU A 33 -1.26 2.32 4.60
C LEU A 33 0.01 2.80 3.89
N GLN A 34 1.04 3.17 4.65
CA GLN A 34 2.34 3.56 4.08
C GLN A 34 3.04 2.35 3.43
N ALA A 35 3.66 2.57 2.27
CA ALA A 35 4.37 1.54 1.51
C ALA A 35 5.87 1.87 1.27
N GLY A 36 6.40 2.91 1.95
CA GLY A 36 7.79 3.35 1.74
C GLY A 36 8.89 2.38 2.20
N PHE A 37 8.51 1.29 2.89
CA PHE A 37 9.40 0.18 3.24
C PHE A 37 8.56 -1.09 3.42
N ALA A 38 9.01 -2.20 2.84
CA ALA A 38 8.36 -3.50 3.00
C ALA A 38 9.40 -4.60 3.26
N LEU A 39 9.12 -5.43 4.26
CA LEU A 39 9.77 -6.72 4.45
C LEU A 39 8.75 -7.80 4.08
N ILE A 40 9.04 -8.61 3.06
CA ILE A 40 8.08 -9.57 2.51
C ILE A 40 8.67 -10.97 2.61
N ALA A 41 8.06 -11.82 3.42
CA ALA A 41 8.39 -13.24 3.46
C ALA A 41 7.91 -13.93 2.17
N ARG A 42 8.76 -14.80 1.60
CA ARG A 42 8.41 -15.55 0.39
C ARG A 42 7.41 -16.65 0.73
N THR A 43 6.12 -16.33 0.63
CA THR A 43 5.00 -17.28 0.72
C THR A 43 4.24 -17.31 -0.59
N LYS A 44 3.44 -18.36 -0.84
CA LYS A 44 2.55 -18.42 -2.02
C LYS A 44 1.64 -17.19 -2.07
N ASP A 45 1.07 -16.85 -0.93
CA ASP A 45 0.18 -15.70 -0.78
C ASP A 45 0.86 -14.36 -1.14
N ALA A 46 2.06 -14.12 -0.61
CA ALA A 46 2.83 -12.92 -0.90
C ALA A 46 3.26 -12.85 -2.37
N MET A 47 3.69 -13.97 -2.95
CA MET A 47 4.06 -14.04 -4.36
C MET A 47 2.87 -13.78 -5.28
N ASP A 48 1.68 -14.27 -4.95
CA ASP A 48 0.47 -14.02 -5.75
C ASP A 48 0.05 -12.54 -5.68
N THR A 49 0.19 -11.88 -4.51
CA THR A 49 0.02 -10.42 -4.39
C THR A 49 1.06 -9.66 -5.22
N LEU A 50 2.34 -10.03 -5.13
CA LEU A 50 3.43 -9.35 -5.82
C LEU A 50 3.36 -9.50 -7.35
N LYS A 51 2.79 -10.58 -7.88
CA LYS A 51 2.56 -10.73 -9.33
C LYS A 51 1.65 -9.63 -9.86
N TRP A 52 0.51 -9.39 -9.21
CA TRP A 52 -0.41 -8.33 -9.60
C TRP A 52 0.22 -6.95 -9.50
N TYR A 53 0.97 -6.73 -8.42
CA TYR A 53 1.71 -5.49 -8.22
C TYR A 53 2.75 -5.26 -9.31
N ALA A 54 3.53 -6.28 -9.66
CA ALA A 54 4.52 -6.21 -10.73
C ALA A 54 3.88 -6.03 -12.12
N LEU A 55 2.75 -6.69 -12.40
CA LEU A 55 2.00 -6.49 -13.65
C LEU A 55 1.53 -5.05 -13.79
N CYS A 56 0.98 -4.45 -12.72
CA CYS A 56 0.60 -3.04 -12.73
C CYS A 56 1.82 -2.12 -12.91
N ALA A 57 2.97 -2.44 -12.32
CA ALA A 57 4.19 -1.66 -12.50
C ALA A 57 4.73 -1.68 -13.95
N LEU A 58 4.44 -2.75 -14.70
CA LEU A 58 4.81 -2.89 -16.11
C LEU A 58 3.82 -2.18 -17.06
N GLU A 59 2.64 -1.80 -16.57
CA GLU A 59 1.65 -1.03 -17.31
C GLU A 59 1.58 0.41 -16.79
N LYS A 60 2.14 1.35 -17.56
CA LYS A 60 2.28 2.74 -17.13
C LYS A 60 0.95 3.35 -16.71
N GLU A 61 -0.13 3.09 -17.44
CA GLU A 61 -1.43 3.68 -17.12
C GLU A 61 -2.10 3.01 -15.91
N CYS A 62 -1.65 1.82 -15.48
CA CYS A 62 -2.08 1.23 -14.20
C CYS A 62 -1.38 1.91 -13.02
N MET A 63 -0.06 2.02 -13.08
CA MET A 63 0.78 2.54 -11.97
C MET A 63 0.78 4.07 -11.88
N ALA A 64 0.65 4.76 -13.01
CA ALA A 64 0.68 6.21 -13.10
C ALA A 64 -0.25 6.72 -14.22
N PRO A 65 -1.58 6.54 -14.07
CA PRO A 65 -2.54 7.02 -15.06
C PRO A 65 -2.37 8.51 -15.37
N LYS A 66 -2.82 8.94 -16.55
CA LYS A 66 -2.83 10.37 -16.93
C LYS A 66 -3.35 11.28 -15.79
N ASN A 67 -2.71 12.44 -15.63
CA ASN A 67 -2.98 13.43 -14.57
C ASN A 67 -2.67 12.99 -13.13
N SER A 68 -1.92 11.89 -12.94
CA SER A 68 -1.41 11.52 -11.62
C SER A 68 -0.50 12.59 -11.03
N SER A 69 -0.74 12.93 -9.76
CA SER A 69 -0.02 13.96 -9.01
C SER A 69 0.23 13.46 -7.59
N ILE A 70 1.43 13.65 -7.06
CA ILE A 70 1.73 13.25 -5.67
C ILE A 70 1.11 14.21 -4.63
N LYS A 71 0.77 15.45 -5.03
CA LYS A 71 0.28 16.49 -4.13
C LYS A 71 -1.21 16.33 -3.91
N CYS A 72 -1.57 15.77 -2.76
CA CYS A 72 -2.95 15.65 -2.33
C CYS A 72 -3.48 16.96 -1.73
N LYS A 73 -4.72 17.30 -2.09
CA LYS A 73 -5.47 18.40 -1.48
C LYS A 73 -6.80 17.85 -0.99
N PHE A 74 -6.95 17.75 0.32
CA PHE A 74 -8.20 17.33 0.94
C PHE A 74 -8.88 18.50 1.64
N GLY A 75 -10.21 18.44 1.68
CA GLY A 75 -11.00 19.27 2.60
C GLY A 75 -11.01 18.66 4.00
N LYS A 76 -12.13 18.82 4.71
CA LYS A 76 -12.34 18.14 6.00
C LYS A 76 -12.50 16.63 5.86
N ASP A 77 -13.00 16.17 4.70
CA ASP A 77 -13.16 14.76 4.39
C ASP A 77 -11.92 14.25 3.65
N MET A 78 -11.19 13.33 4.28
CA MET A 78 -9.96 12.74 3.73
C MET A 78 -10.19 11.32 3.20
N TYR A 79 -11.43 10.84 3.18
CA TYR A 79 -11.79 9.47 2.83
C TYR A 79 -12.73 9.42 1.61
N HIS A 80 -13.72 10.31 1.57
CA HIS A 80 -14.74 10.36 0.51
C HIS A 80 -14.45 11.45 -0.54
N ALA A 81 -13.39 12.25 -0.34
CA ALA A 81 -13.00 13.26 -1.31
C ALA A 81 -12.63 12.62 -2.65
N GLU A 82 -13.10 13.24 -3.73
CA GLU A 82 -12.69 12.86 -5.08
C GLU A 82 -11.16 12.89 -5.20
N PRO A 83 -10.53 11.90 -5.87
CA PRO A 83 -9.08 11.80 -5.92
C PRO A 83 -8.47 12.98 -6.68
N THR A 84 -7.73 13.83 -5.97
CA THR A 84 -6.96 14.94 -6.57
C THR A 84 -5.48 14.60 -6.72
N CYS A 85 -5.08 13.42 -6.25
CA CYS A 85 -3.72 12.92 -6.26
C CYS A 85 -3.70 11.40 -6.48
N HIS A 86 -2.48 10.88 -6.62
CA HIS A 86 -2.20 9.46 -6.73
C HIS A 86 -0.96 9.13 -5.90
N ARG A 87 -1.04 8.10 -5.06
CA ARG A 87 0.10 7.63 -4.25
C ARG A 87 0.87 6.48 -4.90
N PHE A 88 0.67 6.26 -6.21
CA PHE A 88 1.44 5.33 -7.04
C PHE A 88 1.48 3.93 -6.41
N ASP A 89 2.69 3.42 -6.19
CA ASP A 89 3.02 2.14 -5.60
C ASP A 89 2.28 1.88 -4.27
N GLN A 90 2.14 2.92 -3.45
CA GLN A 90 1.37 2.87 -2.22
C GLN A 90 -0.11 2.58 -2.47
N SER A 91 -0.75 3.31 -3.40
CA SER A 91 -2.15 3.09 -3.77
C SER A 91 -2.37 1.70 -4.35
N ILE A 92 -1.45 1.26 -5.22
CA ILE A 92 -1.57 -0.04 -5.90
C ILE A 92 -1.53 -1.19 -4.90
N ILE A 93 -0.58 -1.21 -3.97
CA ILE A 93 -0.49 -2.32 -3.01
C ILE A 93 -1.68 -2.33 -2.04
N ASN A 94 -2.13 -1.15 -1.57
CA ASN A 94 -3.30 -1.05 -0.71
C ASN A 94 -4.57 -1.53 -1.43
N LEU A 95 -4.75 -1.17 -2.70
CA LEU A 95 -5.87 -1.60 -3.51
C LEU A 95 -5.88 -3.13 -3.72
N ILE A 96 -4.73 -3.71 -4.07
CA ILE A 96 -4.60 -5.17 -4.26
C ILE A 96 -4.93 -5.92 -2.96
N LEU A 97 -4.34 -5.52 -1.83
CA LEU A 97 -4.58 -6.15 -0.53
C LEU A 97 -6.04 -6.02 -0.10
N THR A 98 -6.62 -4.82 -0.25
CA THR A 98 -8.00 -4.55 0.12
C THR A 98 -8.97 -5.40 -0.70
N ASN A 99 -8.78 -5.49 -2.02
CA ASN A 99 -9.57 -6.37 -2.89
C ASN A 99 -9.42 -7.84 -2.49
N LYS A 100 -8.18 -8.30 -2.31
CA LYS A 100 -7.85 -9.71 -1.98
C LYS A 100 -8.49 -10.16 -0.68
N TYR A 101 -8.52 -9.30 0.34
CA TYR A 101 -9.07 -9.60 1.66
C TYR A 101 -10.46 -9.01 1.90
N ASN A 102 -11.19 -8.71 0.83
CA ASN A 102 -12.57 -8.23 0.91
C ASN A 102 -12.74 -7.07 1.92
N PHE A 103 -11.85 -6.08 1.84
CA PHE A 103 -11.85 -4.86 2.65
C PHE A 103 -11.68 -5.10 4.16
N THR A 104 -11.28 -6.31 4.56
CA THR A 104 -11.05 -6.66 5.97
C THR A 104 -9.57 -6.41 6.32
N THR A 105 -9.29 -5.23 6.85
CA THR A 105 -7.93 -4.72 7.10
C THR A 105 -7.10 -5.59 8.04
N SER A 106 -7.72 -6.31 8.97
CA SER A 106 -7.02 -7.17 9.94
C SER A 106 -6.23 -8.32 9.31
N TYR A 107 -6.48 -8.68 8.05
CA TYR A 107 -5.71 -9.71 7.36
C TYR A 107 -4.36 -9.24 6.84
N TYR A 108 -4.16 -7.93 6.66
CA TYR A 108 -2.93 -7.36 6.10
C TYR A 108 -2.38 -6.17 6.88
N PHE A 109 -3.07 -5.75 7.94
CA PHE A 109 -2.62 -4.71 8.86
C PHE A 109 -2.83 -5.15 10.30
N SER A 110 -1.72 -5.33 11.01
CA SER A 110 -1.70 -5.83 12.39
C SER A 110 -2.02 -4.75 13.44
N GLN A 111 -2.10 -3.47 13.04
CA GLN A 111 -2.31 -2.31 13.92
C GLN A 111 -1.23 -2.09 14.99
N TYR A 112 -0.14 -2.87 15.00
CA TYR A 112 0.98 -2.65 15.89
C TYR A 112 1.73 -1.36 15.51
N THR A 113 1.77 -0.40 16.43
CA THR A 113 2.46 0.89 16.23
C THR A 113 3.96 0.83 16.55
N SER A 114 4.45 -0.29 17.07
CA SER A 114 5.85 -0.46 17.48
C SER A 114 6.26 -1.94 17.43
N ALA A 115 6.65 -2.41 16.24
CA ALA A 115 7.19 -3.75 16.06
C ALA A 115 8.74 -3.75 15.98
N PHE A 116 9.32 -2.84 15.21
CA PHE A 116 10.76 -2.68 15.05
C PHE A 116 11.09 -1.27 14.54
N ALA A 117 12.28 -0.76 14.86
CA ALA A 117 12.76 0.53 14.37
C ALA A 117 13.90 0.32 13.36
N VAL A 118 13.73 0.82 12.13
CA VAL A 118 14.78 0.77 11.11
C VAL A 118 15.70 1.98 11.25
N ARG A 119 16.91 1.77 11.76
CA ARG A 119 17.95 2.81 11.86
C ARG A 119 18.80 2.81 10.59
N ARG A 120 18.47 3.70 9.64
CA ARG A 120 19.17 3.81 8.34
C ARG A 120 20.61 4.36 8.43
N SER A 121 21.01 4.90 9.58
CA SER A 121 22.35 5.45 9.84
C SER A 121 23.21 4.57 10.77
N ALA A 122 22.83 3.30 10.99
CA ALA A 122 23.61 2.41 11.83
C ALA A 122 24.97 2.12 11.16
N THR A 123 26.06 2.37 11.89
CA THR A 123 27.44 2.04 11.49
C THR A 123 27.85 0.63 11.93
N GLU A 124 27.03 -0.01 12.76
CA GLU A 124 27.22 -1.37 13.23
C GLU A 124 27.01 -2.36 12.07
N LYS A 125 28.00 -3.23 11.84
CA LYS A 125 27.86 -4.32 10.88
C LYS A 125 26.87 -5.33 11.45
N ILE A 126 25.77 -5.56 10.73
CA ILE A 126 24.83 -6.64 11.06
C ILE A 126 25.56 -7.96 10.80
N ASP A 127 25.68 -8.80 11.83
CA ASP A 127 26.17 -10.16 11.69
C ASP A 127 25.08 -11.03 11.04
N LEU A 128 25.28 -11.35 9.77
CA LEU A 128 24.33 -12.12 8.97
C LEU A 128 24.43 -13.63 9.21
N THR A 129 25.40 -14.10 10.00
CA THR A 129 25.65 -15.54 10.18
C THR A 129 24.52 -16.29 10.90
N ASN A 130 23.68 -15.59 11.66
CA ASN A 130 22.57 -16.18 12.41
C ASN A 130 21.20 -16.09 11.71
N PHE A 131 21.10 -15.43 10.54
CA PHE A 131 19.81 -15.27 9.83
C PHE A 131 19.49 -16.43 8.87
N THR A 132 20.41 -17.38 8.69
CA THR A 132 20.23 -18.54 7.79
C THR A 132 19.61 -19.76 8.47
N ASN A 133 19.39 -19.73 9.80
CA ASN A 133 18.78 -20.85 10.53
C ASN A 133 17.27 -20.63 10.69
N CYS A 134 16.54 -20.60 9.58
CA CYS A 134 15.12 -20.91 9.61
C CYS A 134 14.99 -22.43 9.48
N GLU A 135 14.95 -23.14 10.61
CA GLU A 135 14.67 -24.57 10.63
C GLU A 135 13.27 -24.82 10.05
N HIS A 136 13.18 -25.79 9.13
CA HIS A 136 12.00 -26.16 8.35
C HIS A 136 11.01 -27.02 9.12
#